data_AF-A0A2D5GVK7-F1
#
_entry.id   AF-A0A2D5GVK7-F1
#
_cell.length_a   1.000
_cell.length_b   1.000
_cell.length_c   1.000
_cell.angle_alpha   90.00
_cell.angle_beta   90.00
_cell.angle_gamma   90.00
#
_symmetry.space_group_name_H-M   'P 1'
#
loop_
_entity.id
_entity.type
_entity.pdbx_description
1 polymer ?
#
loop_
_entity_poly.entity_id
_entity_poly.type
_entity_poly.pdbx_seq_one_letter_code
_entity_poly.pdbx_strand_id
1 'polypeptide(L)'
;MKIQTALHKRNSARTSGFTMLEVILAIGLTGLLLAAIYSALDLYWKYTTLGQQQVERAQIARAVFQKISQDLHSVTYMQETAVEEEESTTGSSETETEETVIEVTNPDDAYTSGNIGVFGDAQSLVLHTSRPGRQPLLISNTGSSSAMQSDLLSVSYFLAVAGAEGLQGAVGDQYRNTTTTGQSTQGLARLEGDRLAMSMADGSADVQVLAQQSQLLAAEISSLQFQYFDGTDWLEVWDSIEYGTVPQAIKVTIGFQNENIEGLEKIANNKINGNENSFSMVIALPLALPSTLQTTTQDTNTF
;
A
#
# COMPACT_ATOMS: atom_id res chain seq x y z
N MET A 1 40.26 -71.07 -67.16
CA MET A 1 40.02 -70.72 -65.74
C MET A 1 41.30 -70.09 -65.20
N LYS A 2 41.17 -68.96 -64.45
CA LYS A 2 42.23 -68.12 -63.82
C LYS A 2 42.97 -67.15 -64.78
N ILE A 3 43.18 -65.85 -64.53
CA ILE A 3 43.15 -65.01 -63.30
C ILE A 3 42.68 -63.56 -63.62
N GLN A 4 41.98 -62.95 -62.66
CA GLN A 4 41.53 -61.55 -62.59
C GLN A 4 42.67 -60.53 -62.60
N THR A 5 42.46 -59.35 -63.19
CA THR A 5 43.18 -58.11 -62.81
C THR A 5 42.24 -56.91 -62.93
N ALA A 6 41.77 -56.40 -61.80
CA ALA A 6 41.15 -55.08 -61.70
C ALA A 6 42.03 -54.19 -60.82
N LEU A 7 42.71 -53.22 -61.45
CA LEU A 7 43.56 -52.24 -60.79
C LEU A 7 42.71 -51.21 -60.03
N HIS A 8 42.78 -51.24 -58.70
CA HIS A 8 42.19 -50.21 -57.84
C HIS A 8 43.04 -48.94 -57.88
N LYS A 9 42.51 -47.86 -58.47
CA LYS A 9 43.09 -46.52 -58.42
C LYS A 9 42.86 -45.93 -57.02
N ARG A 10 43.86 -46.02 -56.14
CA ARG A 10 43.86 -45.30 -54.86
C ARG A 10 44.09 -43.81 -55.11
N ASN A 11 43.08 -42.99 -54.87
CA ASN A 11 43.26 -41.54 -54.76
C ASN A 11 44.01 -41.26 -53.45
N SER A 12 45.27 -40.83 -53.55
CA SER A 12 45.99 -40.25 -52.41
C SER A 12 45.46 -38.84 -52.21
N ALA A 13 44.58 -38.68 -51.21
CA ALA A 13 44.18 -37.35 -50.75
C ALA A 13 45.41 -36.66 -50.15
N ARG A 14 45.87 -35.59 -50.78
CA ARG A 14 46.90 -34.71 -50.22
C ARG A 14 46.29 -33.98 -49.01
N THR A 15 46.79 -34.26 -47.81
CA THR A 15 46.42 -33.50 -46.61
C THR A 15 47.23 -32.21 -46.57
N SER A 16 46.61 -31.09 -46.92
CA SER A 16 47.16 -29.76 -46.67
C SER A 16 47.05 -29.45 -45.17
N GLY A 17 48.16 -29.10 -44.52
CA GLY A 17 48.15 -28.56 -43.16
C GLY A 17 47.54 -27.14 -43.12
N PHE A 18 47.05 -26.73 -41.96
CA PHE A 18 46.47 -25.40 -41.75
C PHE A 18 47.53 -24.29 -41.81
N THR A 19 47.15 -23.12 -42.33
CA THR A 19 48.00 -21.94 -42.33
C THR A 19 47.90 -21.21 -40.98
N MET A 20 48.98 -20.56 -40.53
CA MET A 20 48.97 -19.77 -39.27
C MET A 20 47.91 -18.66 -39.29
N LEU A 21 47.64 -18.07 -40.46
CA LEU A 21 46.62 -17.03 -40.62
C LEU A 21 45.20 -17.57 -40.38
N GLU A 22 44.91 -18.79 -40.84
CA GLU A 22 43.62 -19.44 -40.63
C GLU A 22 43.39 -19.78 -39.15
N VAL A 23 44.44 -20.19 -38.43
CA VAL A 23 44.37 -20.43 -36.99
C VAL A 23 44.10 -19.13 -36.23
N ILE A 24 44.75 -18.02 -36.60
CA ILE A 24 44.52 -16.70 -35.97
C ILE A 24 43.10 -16.20 -36.27
N LEU A 25 42.62 -16.35 -37.51
CA LEU A 25 41.25 -15.99 -37.87
C LEU A 25 40.22 -16.84 -37.14
N ALA A 26 40.45 -18.15 -37.01
CA ALA A 26 39.58 -19.06 -36.27
C ALA A 26 39.49 -18.63 -34.80
N ILE A 27 40.63 -18.37 -34.15
CA ILE A 27 40.66 -17.91 -32.75
C ILE A 27 39.95 -16.54 -32.61
N GLY A 28 40.21 -15.59 -33.52
CA GLY A 28 39.55 -14.28 -33.50
C GLY A 28 38.03 -14.36 -33.66
N LEU A 29 37.55 -15.17 -34.61
CA LEU A 29 36.12 -15.39 -34.82
C LEU A 29 35.48 -16.13 -33.64
N THR A 30 36.16 -17.11 -33.06
CA THR A 30 35.65 -17.79 -31.85
C THR A 30 35.58 -16.83 -30.67
N GLY A 31 36.57 -15.95 -30.48
CA GLY A 31 36.56 -14.95 -29.42
C GLY A 31 35.42 -13.94 -29.59
N LEU A 32 35.20 -13.45 -30.81
CA LEU A 32 34.09 -12.56 -31.14
C LEU A 32 32.73 -13.24 -30.89
N LEU A 33 32.59 -14.50 -31.32
CA LEU A 33 31.38 -15.28 -31.11
C LEU A 33 31.12 -15.48 -29.61
N LEU A 34 32.14 -15.85 -28.84
CA LEU A 34 32.04 -16.09 -27.40
C LEU A 34 31.70 -14.79 -26.64
N ALA A 35 32.25 -13.65 -27.06
CA ALA A 35 31.91 -12.33 -26.52
C ALA A 35 30.44 -11.95 -26.81
N ALA A 36 29.94 -12.21 -28.02
CA ALA A 36 28.55 -11.97 -28.39
C ALA A 36 27.59 -12.85 -27.57
N ILE A 37 27.91 -14.13 -27.38
CA ILE A 37 27.13 -15.04 -26.52
C ILE A 37 27.17 -14.57 -25.07
N TYR A 38 28.33 -14.20 -24.55
CA TYR A 38 28.46 -13.72 -23.17
C TYR A 38 27.63 -12.46 -22.94
N SER A 39 27.64 -11.51 -23.88
CA SER A 39 26.79 -10.32 -23.82
C SER A 39 25.31 -10.65 -23.85
N ALA A 40 24.87 -11.62 -24.68
CA ALA A 40 23.47 -12.04 -24.72
C ALA A 40 23.04 -12.71 -23.41
N LEU A 41 23.94 -13.48 -22.79
CA LEU A 41 23.69 -14.15 -21.52
C LEU A 41 23.58 -13.14 -20.38
N ASP A 42 24.50 -12.17 -20.28
CA ASP A 42 24.43 -11.08 -19.29
C ASP A 42 23.11 -10.30 -19.40
N LEU A 43 22.69 -10.01 -20.64
CA LEU A 43 21.42 -9.34 -20.90
C LEU A 43 20.22 -10.19 -20.44
N TYR A 44 20.24 -11.49 -20.69
CA TYR A 44 19.20 -12.43 -20.24
C TYR A 44 19.06 -12.47 -18.72
N TRP A 45 20.18 -12.53 -17.98
CA TRP A 45 20.16 -12.51 -16.52
C TRP A 45 19.57 -11.20 -15.99
N LYS A 46 20.00 -10.06 -16.52
CA LYS A 46 19.52 -8.73 -16.11
C LYS A 46 18.02 -8.53 -16.35
N TYR A 47 17.49 -8.96 -17.50
CA TYR A 47 16.06 -8.84 -17.76
C TYR A 47 15.21 -9.78 -16.91
N THR A 48 15.72 -10.98 -16.63
CA THR A 48 14.96 -11.97 -15.86
C THR A 48 14.81 -11.54 -14.40
N THR A 49 15.85 -10.99 -13.77
CA THR A 49 15.78 -10.53 -12.37
C THR A 49 14.91 -9.29 -12.20
N LEU A 50 14.99 -8.33 -13.13
CA LEU A 50 14.13 -7.13 -13.10
C LEU A 50 12.64 -7.48 -13.25
N GLY A 51 12.31 -8.41 -14.15
CA GLY A 51 10.92 -8.86 -14.32
C GLY A 51 10.36 -9.53 -13.07
N GLN A 52 11.19 -10.29 -12.34
CA GLN A 52 10.78 -10.92 -11.07
C GLN A 52 10.44 -9.88 -10.00
N GLN A 53 11.31 -8.87 -9.81
CA GLN A 53 11.07 -7.81 -8.84
C GLN A 53 9.81 -7.00 -9.15
N GLN A 54 9.53 -6.72 -10.42
CA GLN A 54 8.31 -5.99 -10.81
C GLN A 54 7.04 -6.79 -10.52
N VAL A 55 7.06 -8.10 -10.79
CA VAL A 55 5.92 -8.99 -10.49
C VAL A 55 5.71 -9.11 -8.98
N GLU A 56 6.79 -9.25 -8.20
CA GLU A 56 6.73 -9.30 -6.75
C GLU A 56 6.10 -8.03 -6.16
N ARG A 57 6.59 -6.85 -6.54
CA ARG A 57 6.03 -5.57 -6.09
C ARG A 57 4.56 -5.40 -6.49
N ALA A 58 4.20 -5.77 -7.72
CA ALA A 58 2.82 -5.71 -8.18
C ALA A 58 1.90 -6.67 -7.37
N GLN A 59 2.40 -7.84 -6.96
CA GLN A 59 1.65 -8.77 -6.11
C GLN A 59 1.46 -8.21 -4.70
N ILE A 60 2.50 -7.63 -4.10
CA ILE A 60 2.43 -6.98 -2.78
C ILE A 60 1.45 -5.80 -2.84
N ALA A 61 1.59 -4.92 -3.83
CA ALA A 61 0.71 -3.77 -4.02
C ALA A 61 -0.75 -4.22 -4.15
N ARG A 62 -1.02 -5.25 -4.97
CA ARG A 62 -2.35 -5.81 -5.14
C ARG A 62 -2.93 -6.36 -3.83
N ALA A 63 -2.14 -7.09 -3.05
CA ALA A 63 -2.57 -7.64 -1.77
C ALA A 63 -2.91 -6.53 -0.77
N VAL A 64 -2.07 -5.50 -0.69
CA VAL A 64 -2.28 -4.33 0.18
C VAL A 64 -3.54 -3.56 -0.22
N PHE A 65 -3.70 -3.24 -1.50
CA PHE A 65 -4.92 -2.55 -1.96
C PHE A 65 -6.17 -3.38 -1.78
N GLN A 66 -6.12 -4.69 -2.01
CA GLN A 66 -7.26 -5.57 -1.76
C GLN A 66 -7.63 -5.58 -0.27
N LYS A 67 -6.64 -5.58 0.63
CA LYS A 67 -6.87 -5.49 2.07
C LYS A 67 -7.49 -4.15 2.45
N ILE A 68 -6.90 -3.02 2.06
CA ILE A 68 -7.43 -1.67 2.33
C ILE A 68 -8.84 -1.52 1.75
N SER A 69 -9.05 -1.98 0.52
CA SER A 69 -10.35 -1.96 -0.13
C SER A 69 -11.39 -2.76 0.66
N GLN A 70 -11.07 -3.98 1.10
CA GLN A 70 -11.99 -4.78 1.91
C GLN A 70 -12.35 -4.07 3.23
N ASP A 71 -11.40 -3.37 3.84
CA ASP A 71 -11.59 -2.58 5.06
C ASP A 71 -12.47 -1.35 4.79
N LEU A 72 -12.22 -0.60 3.71
CA LEU A 72 -13.04 0.53 3.27
C LEU A 72 -14.49 0.16 2.90
N HIS A 73 -14.70 -0.98 2.25
CA HIS A 73 -16.06 -1.43 1.90
C HIS A 73 -16.87 -1.89 3.12
N SER A 74 -16.21 -2.16 4.25
CA SER A 74 -16.87 -2.50 5.52
C SER A 74 -17.01 -1.31 6.47
N VAL A 75 -16.62 -0.10 6.04
CA VAL A 75 -16.83 1.12 6.81
C VAL A 75 -18.32 1.29 7.09
N THR A 76 -18.64 1.65 8.31
CA THR A 76 -19.99 2.01 8.72
C THR A 76 -19.99 3.45 9.16
N TYR A 77 -21.04 4.17 8.77
CA TYR A 77 -21.29 5.54 9.20
C TYR A 77 -22.80 5.70 9.32
N MET A 78 -23.24 6.23 10.45
CA MET A 78 -24.61 6.64 10.64
C MET A 78 -24.59 8.16 10.65
N GLN A 79 -25.27 8.78 9.68
CA GLN A 79 -25.50 10.21 9.73
C GLN A 79 -26.45 10.48 10.91
N GLU A 80 -26.05 11.38 11.80
CA GLU A 80 -26.94 11.94 12.80
C GLU A 80 -28.06 12.66 12.01
N THR A 81 -29.20 12.00 11.86
CA THR A 81 -30.37 12.66 11.33
C THR A 81 -30.80 13.60 12.44
N ALA A 82 -30.49 14.89 12.29
CA ALA A 82 -31.10 15.91 13.12
C ALA A 82 -32.63 15.71 12.98
N VAL A 83 -33.22 15.06 13.98
CA VAL A 83 -34.66 15.03 14.12
C VAL A 83 -35.01 16.48 14.33
N GLU A 84 -35.64 17.09 13.33
CA GLU A 84 -36.38 18.33 13.51
C GLU A 84 -37.47 18.02 14.55
N GLU A 85 -37.10 18.10 15.83
CA GLU A 85 -38.06 18.41 16.86
C GLU A 85 -38.58 19.79 16.51
N GLU A 86 -39.80 19.84 15.97
CA GLU A 86 -40.56 21.08 15.86
C GLU A 86 -40.81 21.63 17.28
N GLU A 87 -39.79 22.25 17.88
CA GLU A 87 -39.96 23.18 18.98
C GLU A 87 -39.76 24.60 18.47
N SER A 88 -40.87 25.32 18.50
CA SER A 88 -41.00 26.74 18.22
C SER A 88 -40.04 27.62 19.01
N THR A 89 -39.54 28.65 18.31
CA THR A 89 -39.18 30.01 18.80
C THR A 89 -38.01 30.16 19.78
N THR A 90 -36.92 30.79 19.32
CA THR A 90 -36.61 32.23 19.52
C THR A 90 -35.16 32.50 19.13
N GLY A 91 -34.94 33.43 18.21
CA GLY A 91 -33.65 33.70 17.62
C GLY A 91 -32.64 34.43 18.51
N SER A 92 -31.38 34.33 18.12
CA SER A 92 -30.50 35.48 17.96
C SER A 92 -29.41 35.12 16.96
N SER A 93 -29.32 35.93 15.91
CA SER A 93 -28.25 35.90 14.93
C SER A 93 -27.11 36.75 15.47
N GLU A 94 -25.92 36.18 15.60
CA GLU A 94 -24.67 36.93 15.46
C GLU A 94 -23.81 36.22 14.43
N THR A 95 -23.46 36.98 13.40
CA THR A 95 -22.65 36.59 12.25
C THR A 95 -21.18 36.75 12.62
N GLU A 96 -20.46 35.65 12.71
CA GLU A 96 -19.00 35.66 12.56
C GLU A 96 -18.64 34.72 11.40
N THR A 97 -17.98 35.31 10.40
CA THR A 97 -17.41 34.60 9.26
C THR A 97 -16.07 34.05 9.74
N GLU A 98 -16.10 32.93 10.44
CA GLU A 98 -14.90 32.14 10.69
C GLU A 98 -14.77 31.15 9.53
N GLU A 99 -13.64 31.19 8.83
CA GLU A 99 -13.14 30.03 8.11
C GLU A 99 -13.12 28.90 9.12
N THR A 100 -13.98 27.88 8.95
CA THR A 100 -13.96 26.70 9.81
C THR A 100 -12.64 26.00 9.56
N VAL A 101 -11.64 26.34 10.38
CA VAL A 101 -10.42 25.56 10.52
C VAL A 101 -10.87 24.23 11.10
N ILE A 102 -10.91 23.21 10.24
CA ILE A 102 -11.10 21.81 10.63
C ILE A 102 -10.05 21.52 11.70
N GLU A 103 -10.49 21.37 12.95
CA GLU A 103 -9.59 21.11 14.06
C GLU A 103 -9.31 19.60 14.03
N VAL A 104 -8.32 19.23 13.22
CA VAL A 104 -7.95 17.84 12.96
C VAL A 104 -7.76 17.11 14.28
N THR A 105 -8.69 16.20 14.59
CA THR A 105 -8.50 15.27 15.70
C THR A 105 -7.19 14.54 15.47
N ASN A 106 -6.26 14.61 16.43
CA ASN A 106 -4.97 13.92 16.33
C ASN A 106 -5.24 12.45 15.96
N PRO A 107 -4.63 11.89 14.91
CA PRO A 107 -4.87 10.51 14.50
C PRO A 107 -4.64 9.50 15.64
N ASP A 108 -3.83 9.84 16.64
CA ASP A 108 -3.66 9.02 17.85
C ASP A 108 -4.92 8.98 18.73
N ASP A 109 -5.71 10.05 18.77
CA ASP A 109 -6.97 10.14 19.54
C ASP A 109 -8.16 9.55 18.76
N ALA A 110 -8.05 9.46 17.43
CA ALA A 110 -9.11 8.89 16.58
C ALA A 110 -9.38 7.40 16.89
N TYR A 111 -8.40 6.66 17.42
CA TYR A 111 -8.56 5.25 17.80
C TYR A 111 -9.41 5.04 19.06
N THR A 112 -9.33 5.98 19.99
CA THR A 112 -9.96 5.91 21.32
C THR A 112 -11.21 6.78 21.40
N SER A 113 -11.37 7.72 20.47
CA SER A 113 -12.59 8.51 20.34
C SER A 113 -13.79 7.59 20.02
N GLY A 114 -14.95 7.89 20.61
CA GLY A 114 -16.20 7.19 20.32
C GLY A 114 -16.76 7.47 18.92
N ASN A 115 -15.95 8.03 18.03
CA ASN A 115 -16.33 8.55 16.72
C ASN A 115 -16.57 7.43 15.70
N ILE A 116 -17.31 7.67 14.62
CA ILE A 116 -17.68 6.67 13.62
C ILE A 116 -17.47 7.20 12.21
N GLY A 117 -17.17 6.33 11.25
CA GLY A 117 -16.86 6.70 9.86
C GLY A 117 -15.37 6.61 9.54
N VAL A 118 -14.90 7.59 8.76
CA VAL A 118 -13.52 7.70 8.28
C VAL A 118 -12.88 8.93 8.90
N PHE A 119 -11.68 8.75 9.44
CA PHE A 119 -10.85 9.83 9.97
C PHE A 119 -9.43 9.65 9.46
N GLY A 120 -8.76 10.74 9.10
CA GLY A 120 -7.36 10.64 8.75
C GLY A 120 -6.83 11.85 8.03
N ASP A 121 -5.52 11.82 7.85
CA ASP A 121 -4.75 12.80 7.12
C ASP A 121 -4.09 12.12 5.91
N ALA A 122 -3.07 12.77 5.34
CA ALA A 122 -2.35 12.24 4.20
C ALA A 122 -1.49 11.01 4.53
N GLN A 123 -1.17 10.71 5.79
CA GLN A 123 -0.21 9.66 6.18
C GLN A 123 -0.83 8.54 7.03
N SER A 124 -1.99 8.79 7.61
CA SER A 124 -2.70 7.90 8.51
C SER A 124 -4.19 7.86 8.15
N LEU A 125 -4.77 6.68 8.26
CA LEU A 125 -6.18 6.44 7.96
C LEU A 125 -6.78 5.55 9.05
N VAL A 126 -7.87 6.01 9.64
CA VAL A 126 -8.65 5.34 10.68
C VAL A 126 -10.04 5.05 10.14
N LEU A 127 -10.46 3.80 10.25
CA LEU A 127 -11.71 3.29 9.71
C LEU A 127 -12.48 2.58 10.82
N HIS A 128 -13.73 2.97 11.00
CA HIS A 128 -14.66 2.20 11.83
C HIS A 128 -15.49 1.28 10.95
N THR A 129 -15.30 -0.02 11.14
CA THR A 129 -15.88 -1.05 10.27
C THR A 129 -16.79 -1.99 11.03
N SER A 130 -17.81 -2.52 10.35
CA SER A 130 -18.64 -3.61 10.86
C SER A 130 -18.36 -4.88 10.10
N ARG A 131 -17.80 -5.90 10.78
CA ARG A 131 -17.45 -7.20 10.21
C ARG A 131 -18.02 -8.30 11.09
N PRO A 132 -19.17 -8.89 10.71
CA PRO A 132 -19.70 -10.03 11.44
C PRO A 132 -18.70 -11.18 11.37
N GLY A 133 -18.15 -11.54 12.54
CA GLY A 133 -17.24 -12.67 12.67
C GLY A 133 -18.00 -13.99 12.51
N ARG A 134 -17.31 -15.05 12.10
CA ARG A 134 -17.86 -16.40 12.28
C ARG A 134 -17.87 -16.69 13.77
N GLN A 135 -19.03 -16.50 14.40
CA GLN A 135 -19.19 -16.76 15.82
C GLN A 135 -18.83 -18.23 16.09
N PRO A 136 -17.92 -18.51 17.05
CA PRO A 136 -17.59 -19.88 17.39
C PRO A 136 -18.85 -20.58 17.89
N LEU A 137 -19.15 -21.76 17.34
CA LEU A 137 -20.22 -22.61 17.84
C LEU A 137 -19.92 -22.90 19.31
N LEU A 138 -20.79 -22.46 20.22
CA LEU A 138 -20.61 -22.58 21.66
C LEU A 138 -20.72 -24.06 22.07
N ILE A 139 -19.64 -24.82 21.95
CA ILE A 139 -19.49 -26.10 22.63
C ILE A 139 -18.94 -25.77 24.01
N SER A 140 -19.82 -25.73 25.01
CA SER A 140 -19.46 -25.58 26.42
C SER A 140 -18.57 -26.75 26.85
N ASN A 141 -17.26 -26.62 26.67
CA ASN A 141 -16.29 -27.39 27.42
C ASN A 141 -15.80 -26.49 28.55
N THR A 142 -16.14 -26.86 29.78
CA THR A 142 -15.82 -26.13 31.01
C THR A 142 -14.33 -25.80 31.07
N GLY A 143 -13.96 -24.53 30.89
CA GLY A 143 -12.59 -24.05 31.17
C GLY A 143 -11.99 -22.99 30.23
N SER A 144 -12.58 -22.73 29.06
CA SER A 144 -12.11 -21.65 28.18
C SER A 144 -13.28 -20.76 27.78
N SER A 145 -13.32 -19.53 28.29
CA SER A 145 -14.18 -18.49 27.73
C SER A 145 -13.71 -18.22 26.31
N SER A 146 -14.41 -18.75 25.31
CA SER A 146 -14.25 -18.29 23.93
C SER A 146 -14.60 -16.80 23.94
N ALA A 147 -13.60 -15.94 23.78
CA ALA A 147 -13.81 -14.50 23.72
C ALA A 147 -14.79 -14.21 22.58
N MET A 148 -15.95 -13.62 22.91
CA MET A 148 -16.85 -13.11 21.88
C MET A 148 -16.09 -12.04 21.12
N GLN A 149 -15.97 -12.21 19.80
CA GLN A 149 -15.38 -11.18 18.95
C GLN A 149 -16.49 -10.18 18.62
N SER A 150 -16.23 -8.90 18.91
CA SER A 150 -17.12 -7.82 18.52
C SER A 150 -17.15 -7.71 16.99
N ASP A 151 -18.34 -7.43 16.46
CA ASP A 151 -18.52 -7.17 15.04
C ASP A 151 -18.10 -5.74 14.67
N LEU A 152 -17.93 -4.83 15.65
CA LEU A 152 -17.45 -3.46 15.44
C LEU A 152 -15.96 -3.39 15.71
N LEU A 153 -15.21 -3.01 14.67
CA LEU A 153 -13.75 -2.95 14.69
C LEU A 153 -13.27 -1.56 14.33
N SER A 154 -12.23 -1.11 15.02
CA SER A 154 -11.42 0.04 14.63
C SER A 154 -10.19 -0.48 13.88
N VAL A 155 -10.00 -0.05 12.64
CA VAL A 155 -8.86 -0.41 11.81
C VAL A 155 -8.07 0.85 11.50
N SER A 156 -6.75 0.78 11.65
CA SER A 156 -5.87 1.86 11.24
C SER A 156 -4.79 1.43 10.28
N TYR A 157 -4.41 2.34 9.39
CA TYR A 157 -3.30 2.21 8.47
C TYR A 157 -2.34 3.38 8.68
N PHE A 158 -1.07 3.06 8.87
CA PHE A 158 -0.01 4.05 9.03
C PHE A 158 1.32 3.43 8.65
N LEU A 159 2.34 4.26 8.49
CA LEU A 159 3.67 3.82 8.15
C LEU A 159 4.49 3.64 9.44
N ALA A 160 5.13 2.48 9.61
CA ALA A 160 5.95 2.18 10.77
C ALA A 160 7.33 2.81 10.60
N VAL A 161 7.67 3.78 11.46
CA VAL A 161 8.94 4.52 11.40
C VAL A 161 9.66 4.35 12.73
N ALA A 162 10.80 3.65 12.72
CA ALA A 162 11.61 3.47 13.91
C ALA A 162 12.19 4.82 14.38
N GLY A 163 12.01 5.12 15.67
CA GLY A 163 12.40 6.38 16.30
C GLY A 163 11.48 7.58 16.03
N ALA A 164 10.32 7.39 15.39
CA ALA A 164 9.26 8.41 15.40
C ALA A 164 8.56 8.46 16.77
N GLU A 165 7.73 9.48 17.00
CA GLU A 165 6.87 9.55 18.19
C GLU A 165 5.55 8.80 17.95
N GLY A 166 4.80 8.52 19.03
CA GLY A 166 3.49 7.87 18.97
C GLY A 166 3.51 6.41 18.50
N LEU A 167 2.37 5.94 17.98
CA LEU A 167 2.18 4.55 17.56
C LEU A 167 3.10 4.14 16.41
N GLN A 168 3.36 5.05 15.46
CA GLN A 168 4.24 4.81 14.32
C GLN A 168 5.67 4.48 14.77
N GLY A 169 6.15 5.21 15.79
CA GLY A 169 7.41 5.01 16.49
C GLY A 169 7.51 3.65 17.17
N ALA A 170 6.54 3.37 18.04
CA ALA A 170 6.52 2.13 18.83
C ALA A 170 6.46 0.88 17.95
N VAL A 171 5.66 0.91 16.88
CA VAL A 171 5.58 -0.18 15.89
C VAL A 171 6.86 -0.25 15.06
N GLY A 172 7.40 0.90 14.63
CA GLY A 172 8.66 0.97 13.91
C GLY A 172 9.82 0.37 14.70
N ASP A 173 9.90 0.62 16.00
CA ASP A 173 10.93 0.07 16.87
C ASP A 173 10.76 -1.44 17.10
N GLN A 174 9.52 -1.93 17.18
CA GLN A 174 9.20 -3.36 17.28
C GLN A 174 9.70 -4.15 16.05
N TYR A 175 9.53 -3.59 14.86
CA TYR A 175 9.91 -4.22 13.59
C TYR A 175 11.25 -3.75 13.05
N ARG A 176 12.05 -3.02 13.86
CA ARG A 176 13.31 -2.43 13.43
C ARG A 176 14.27 -3.48 12.88
N ASN A 177 14.54 -3.43 11.59
CA ASN A 177 15.55 -4.28 10.98
C ASN A 177 16.96 -3.75 11.32
N THR A 178 17.69 -4.47 12.16
CA THR A 178 19.04 -4.10 12.61
C THR A 178 20.12 -4.33 11.56
N THR A 179 19.81 -5.02 10.46
CA THR A 179 20.79 -5.35 9.40
C THR A 179 20.98 -4.22 8.39
N THR A 180 19.97 -3.35 8.19
CA THR A 180 20.02 -2.24 7.23
C THR A 180 20.29 -0.94 7.96
N THR A 181 21.57 -0.53 7.98
CA THR A 181 21.99 0.69 8.68
C THR A 181 21.47 1.91 7.91
N GLY A 182 20.51 2.66 8.50
CA GLY A 182 20.01 3.93 7.96
C GLY A 182 18.58 3.93 7.42
N GLN A 183 17.87 2.79 7.43
CA GLN A 183 16.45 2.75 7.07
C GLN A 183 15.56 2.93 8.31
N SER A 184 14.94 4.12 8.44
CA SER A 184 14.02 4.41 9.54
C SER A 184 12.63 3.79 9.30
N THR A 185 12.15 3.79 8.06
CA THR A 185 10.86 3.20 7.69
C THR A 185 10.92 1.68 7.62
N GLN A 186 10.13 0.99 8.46
CA GLN A 186 10.04 -0.47 8.48
C GLN A 186 8.96 -1.04 7.56
N GLY A 187 7.95 -0.24 7.17
CA GLY A 187 6.90 -0.69 6.26
C GLY A 187 5.53 -0.08 6.52
N LEU A 188 4.53 -0.57 5.79
CA LEU A 188 3.11 -0.30 6.05
C LEU A 188 2.62 -1.18 7.19
N ALA A 189 2.07 -0.56 8.23
CA ALA A 189 1.46 -1.24 9.36
C ALA A 189 -0.06 -1.09 9.36
N ARG A 190 -0.72 -2.03 10.03
CA ARG A 190 -2.15 -2.02 10.27
C ARG A 190 -2.46 -2.40 11.72
N LEU A 191 -3.23 -1.58 12.40
CA LEU A 191 -3.83 -1.90 13.69
C LEU A 191 -5.27 -2.38 13.46
N GLU A 192 -5.70 -3.41 14.19
CA GLU A 192 -7.09 -3.83 14.25
C GLU A 192 -7.44 -4.17 15.69
N GLY A 193 -8.54 -3.60 16.19
CA GLY A 193 -9.03 -3.88 17.53
C GLY A 193 -10.54 -3.75 17.64
N ASP A 194 -11.10 -4.33 18.70
CA ASP A 194 -12.51 -4.15 19.06
C ASP A 194 -12.75 -2.68 19.43
N ARG A 195 -13.71 -2.06 18.75
CA ARG A 195 -14.07 -0.66 18.97
C ARG A 195 -14.42 -0.38 20.43
N LEU A 196 -15.19 -1.25 21.08
CA LEU A 196 -15.64 -1.01 22.46
C LEU A 196 -14.46 -1.05 23.43
N ALA A 197 -13.55 -2.01 23.24
CA ALA A 197 -12.34 -2.13 24.04
C ALA A 197 -11.42 -0.92 23.82
N MET A 198 -11.28 -0.46 22.57
CA MET A 198 -10.45 0.70 22.22
C MET A 198 -11.02 2.01 22.75
N SER A 199 -12.36 2.20 22.74
CA SER A 199 -12.98 3.42 23.30
C SER A 199 -12.99 3.46 24.82
N MET A 200 -12.86 2.30 25.48
CA MET A 200 -12.74 2.19 26.94
C MET A 200 -11.29 2.26 27.41
N ALA A 201 -10.32 2.07 26.51
CA ALA A 201 -8.93 2.35 26.79
C ALA A 201 -8.80 3.87 27.01
N ASP A 202 -8.29 4.27 28.17
CA ASP A 202 -7.95 5.68 28.41
C ASP A 202 -7.06 6.17 27.26
N GLY A 203 -7.21 7.39 26.76
CA GLY A 203 -6.51 7.86 25.53
C GLY A 203 -4.98 7.79 25.62
N SER A 204 -4.45 7.61 26.84
CA SER A 204 -3.04 7.42 27.15
C SER A 204 -2.66 5.96 27.50
N ALA A 205 -3.61 5.02 27.44
CA ALA A 205 -3.46 3.61 27.81
C ALA A 205 -2.66 2.84 26.76
N ASP A 206 -1.36 3.08 26.84
CA ASP A 206 -0.24 2.28 26.38
C ASP A 206 -0.20 2.06 24.86
N VAL A 207 0.31 3.08 24.15
CA VAL A 207 0.80 2.99 22.75
C VAL A 207 1.59 1.70 22.51
N GLN A 208 2.28 1.18 23.53
CA GLN A 208 3.00 -0.08 23.48
C GLN A 208 2.08 -1.30 23.30
N VAL A 209 0.90 -1.34 23.93
CA VAL A 209 -0.09 -2.41 23.75
C VAL A 209 -0.71 -2.32 22.35
N LEU A 210 -1.04 -1.12 21.90
CA LEU A 210 -1.50 -0.89 20.52
C LEU A 210 -0.43 -1.29 19.50
N ALA A 211 0.85 -1.02 19.80
CA ALA A 211 1.95 -1.43 18.94
C ALA A 211 2.11 -2.95 18.87
N GLN A 212 1.88 -3.66 19.98
CA GLN A 212 1.87 -5.13 20.00
C GLN A 212 0.69 -5.74 19.23
N GLN A 213 -0.44 -5.04 19.19
CA GLN A 213 -1.61 -5.44 18.40
C GLN A 213 -1.48 -5.07 16.91
N SER A 214 -0.57 -4.15 16.59
CA SER A 214 -0.30 -3.72 15.22
C SER A 214 0.50 -4.78 14.46
N GLN A 215 0.12 -5.00 13.20
CA GLN A 215 0.79 -5.94 12.30
C GLN A 215 1.44 -5.20 11.14
N LEU A 216 2.69 -5.56 10.81
CA LEU A 216 3.34 -5.13 9.57
C LEU A 216 2.73 -5.87 8.37
N LEU A 217 2.08 -5.14 7.45
CA LEU A 217 1.45 -5.71 6.25
C LEU A 217 2.44 -5.92 5.11
N ALA A 218 3.33 -4.95 4.90
CA ALA A 218 4.33 -4.99 3.84
C ALA A 218 5.56 -4.18 4.29
N ALA A 219 6.70 -4.86 4.41
CA ALA A 219 7.95 -4.24 4.84
C ALA A 219 8.60 -3.39 3.74
N GLU A 220 8.26 -3.70 2.48
CA GLU A 220 8.86 -3.09 1.29
C GLU A 220 8.29 -1.72 0.96
N ILE A 221 7.23 -1.28 1.66
CA ILE A 221 6.58 0.01 1.43
C ILE A 221 7.27 1.09 2.26
N SER A 222 7.82 2.10 1.57
CA SER A 222 8.56 3.21 2.16
C SER A 222 7.81 4.54 2.19
N SER A 223 6.74 4.68 1.40
CA SER A 223 5.87 5.86 1.41
C SER A 223 4.40 5.45 1.30
N LEU A 224 3.54 6.18 1.98
CA LEU A 224 2.10 6.00 1.98
C LEU A 224 1.46 7.40 1.84
N GLN A 225 0.43 7.53 1.01
CA GLN A 225 -0.34 8.77 0.92
C GLN A 225 -1.81 8.48 0.73
N PHE A 226 -2.66 9.18 1.48
CA PHE A 226 -4.11 9.17 1.34
C PHE A 226 -4.60 10.51 0.79
N GLN A 227 -5.62 10.45 -0.06
CA GLN A 227 -6.41 11.60 -0.48
C GLN A 227 -7.88 11.21 -0.48
N TYR A 228 -8.74 12.13 -0.09
CA TYR A 228 -10.17 11.92 0.13
C TYR A 228 -10.96 12.72 -0.90
N PHE A 229 -11.95 12.11 -1.53
CA PHE A 229 -12.78 12.77 -2.54
C PHE A 229 -14.14 13.14 -1.95
N ASP A 230 -14.45 14.43 -1.92
CA ASP A 230 -15.75 14.95 -1.43
C ASP A 230 -16.85 14.90 -2.50
N GLY A 231 -16.49 14.66 -3.77
CA GLY A 231 -17.41 14.73 -4.93
C GLY A 231 -17.01 15.79 -5.95
N THR A 232 -16.22 16.78 -5.54
CA THR A 232 -15.74 17.89 -6.35
C THR A 232 -14.22 17.90 -6.44
N ASP A 233 -13.54 17.83 -5.29
CA ASP A 233 -12.10 18.00 -5.16
C ASP A 233 -11.46 16.89 -4.30
N TRP A 234 -10.13 16.79 -4.40
CA TRP A 234 -9.33 15.87 -3.59
C TRP A 234 -8.75 16.61 -2.40
N LEU A 235 -9.11 16.17 -1.20
CA LEU A 235 -8.67 16.69 0.09
C LEU A 235 -7.57 15.80 0.67
N GLU A 236 -6.71 16.37 1.51
CA GLU A 236 -5.64 15.63 2.20
C GLU A 236 -6.04 15.17 3.61
N VAL A 237 -7.16 15.68 4.11
CA VAL A 237 -7.69 15.40 5.44
C VAL A 237 -9.18 15.10 5.32
N TRP A 238 -9.69 14.20 6.14
CA TRP A 238 -11.11 13.92 6.26
C TRP A 238 -11.51 13.63 7.70
N ASP A 239 -12.61 14.24 8.13
CA ASP A 239 -13.29 13.94 9.39
C ASP A 239 -14.79 13.69 9.11
N SER A 240 -15.23 12.44 9.29
CA SER A 240 -16.62 12.07 9.00
C SER A 240 -17.67 12.70 9.91
N ILE A 241 -17.29 13.19 11.10
CA ILE A 241 -18.22 13.87 12.00
C ILE A 241 -18.40 15.30 11.56
N GLU A 242 -17.31 16.01 11.27
CA GLU A 242 -17.38 17.40 10.83
C GLU A 242 -18.10 17.53 9.48
N TYR A 243 -17.78 16.64 8.52
CA TYR A 243 -18.42 16.64 7.21
C TYR A 243 -19.83 16.02 7.21
N GLY A 244 -20.27 15.42 8.31
CA GLY A 244 -21.56 14.72 8.39
C GLY A 244 -21.72 13.57 7.38
N THR A 245 -20.61 13.11 6.77
CA THR A 245 -20.57 12.15 5.66
C THR A 245 -19.24 11.40 5.61
N VAL A 246 -19.21 10.30 4.85
CA VAL A 246 -17.98 9.58 4.50
C VAL A 246 -17.49 10.03 3.12
N PRO A 247 -16.17 9.97 2.85
CA PRO A 247 -15.64 10.39 1.55
C PRO A 247 -16.17 9.46 0.45
N GLN A 248 -16.43 10.01 -0.73
CA GLN A 248 -16.91 9.22 -1.88
C GLN A 248 -15.89 8.22 -2.39
N ALA A 249 -14.63 8.63 -2.40
CA ALA A 249 -13.53 7.75 -2.73
C ALA A 249 -12.28 8.15 -1.96
N ILE A 250 -11.41 7.17 -1.73
CA ILE A 250 -10.09 7.39 -1.17
C ILE A 250 -9.06 6.91 -2.18
N LYS A 251 -8.11 7.78 -2.50
CA LYS A 251 -6.96 7.44 -3.31
C LYS A 251 -5.82 7.07 -2.38
N VAL A 252 -5.37 5.84 -2.49
CA VAL A 252 -4.24 5.30 -1.74
C VAL A 252 -3.06 5.23 -2.69
N THR A 253 -1.97 5.92 -2.34
CA THR A 253 -0.70 5.86 -3.06
C THR A 253 0.35 5.22 -2.16
N ILE A 254 0.96 4.14 -2.62
CA ILE A 254 2.06 3.46 -1.91
C ILE A 254 3.33 3.56 -2.76
N GLY A 255 4.47 3.75 -2.11
CA GLY A 255 5.78 3.73 -2.77
C GLY A 255 6.69 2.69 -2.13
N PHE A 256 7.34 1.88 -2.96
CA PHE A 256 8.27 0.86 -2.52
C PHE A 256 9.63 1.47 -2.17
N GLN A 257 10.38 0.80 -1.30
CA GLN A 257 11.76 1.14 -1.05
C GLN A 257 12.57 1.01 -2.35
N ASN A 258 13.40 2.01 -2.64
CA ASN A 258 14.37 1.88 -3.71
C ASN A 258 15.59 1.19 -3.12
N GLU A 259 15.91 -0.02 -3.59
CA GLU A 259 17.20 -0.62 -3.24
C GLU A 259 18.28 0.35 -3.70
N ASN A 260 19.22 0.65 -2.80
CA ASN A 260 20.21 1.69 -3.02
C ASN A 260 21.23 1.20 -4.07
N ILE A 261 20.85 1.24 -5.34
CA ILE A 261 21.75 0.94 -6.46
C ILE A 261 22.64 2.18 -6.60
N GLU A 262 23.80 2.15 -5.96
CA GLU A 262 24.86 3.13 -6.18
C GLU A 262 25.40 2.98 -7.61
N GLY A 263 25.22 4.00 -8.47
CA GLY A 263 25.92 4.07 -9.76
C GLY A 263 25.12 4.59 -10.96
N LEU A 264 25.84 4.75 -12.09
CA LEU A 264 25.37 5.20 -13.41
C LEU A 264 24.20 4.38 -13.99
N GLU A 265 23.86 3.24 -13.39
CA GLU A 265 22.71 2.39 -13.76
C GLU A 265 21.35 3.02 -13.43
N LYS A 266 21.28 3.98 -12.48
CA LYS A 266 20.04 4.74 -12.19
C LYS A 266 19.52 5.51 -13.42
N ILE A 267 20.41 6.03 -14.26
CA ILE A 267 20.04 6.89 -15.40
C ILE A 267 19.59 6.07 -16.61
N ALA A 268 20.23 4.92 -16.86
CA ALA A 268 19.84 4.02 -17.95
C ALA A 268 18.51 3.31 -17.66
N ASN A 269 18.30 2.86 -16.42
CA ASN A 269 17.09 2.15 -16.03
C ASN A 269 15.85 3.05 -16.01
N ASN A 270 15.97 4.32 -15.58
CA ASN A 270 14.82 5.23 -15.50
C ASN A 270 14.28 5.65 -16.89
N LYS A 271 15.15 5.71 -17.92
CA LYS A 271 14.78 6.15 -19.27
C LYS A 271 14.24 5.03 -20.17
N ILE A 272 14.53 3.77 -19.83
CA ILE A 272 14.13 2.59 -20.62
C ILE A 272 12.96 1.84 -19.95
N ASN A 273 12.86 1.84 -18.62
CA ASN A 273 12.01 0.86 -17.91
C ASN A 273 10.85 1.42 -17.07
N GLY A 274 10.54 2.72 -17.08
CA GLY A 274 9.29 3.22 -16.46
C GLY A 274 9.03 2.65 -15.06
N ASN A 275 10.07 2.55 -14.23
CA ASN A 275 10.03 1.96 -12.90
C ASN A 275 9.27 2.92 -11.98
N GLU A 276 7.96 3.04 -12.17
CA GLU A 276 7.10 3.70 -11.21
C GLU A 276 7.13 2.83 -9.95
N ASN A 277 8.00 3.21 -9.03
CA ASN A 277 8.12 2.54 -7.73
C ASN A 277 6.93 2.90 -6.82
N SER A 278 5.94 3.59 -7.37
CA SER A 278 4.71 4.00 -6.73
C SER A 278 3.52 3.38 -7.45
N PHE A 279 2.57 2.88 -6.67
CA PHE A 279 1.29 2.41 -7.16
C PHE A 279 0.20 3.25 -6.51
N SER A 280 -0.83 3.61 -7.28
CA SER A 280 -1.99 4.33 -6.77
C SER A 280 -3.28 3.59 -7.11
N MET A 281 -4.23 3.54 -6.19
CA MET A 281 -5.56 3.01 -6.42
C MET A 281 -6.62 3.93 -5.81
N VAL A 282 -7.66 4.21 -6.58
CA VAL A 282 -8.86 4.91 -6.10
C VAL A 282 -9.90 3.88 -5.70
N ILE A 283 -10.38 3.96 -4.47
CA ILE A 283 -11.35 3.03 -3.88
C ILE A 283 -12.59 3.83 -3.51
N ALA A 284 -13.73 3.52 -4.13
CA ALA A 284 -15.00 4.16 -3.80
C ALA A 284 -15.63 3.55 -2.55
N LEU A 285 -16.29 4.37 -1.73
CA LEU A 285 -17.03 3.92 -0.56
C LEU A 285 -18.52 3.83 -0.90
N PRO A 286 -19.18 2.67 -0.70
CA PRO A 286 -20.56 2.46 -1.13
C PRO A 286 -21.59 3.27 -0.34
N LEU A 287 -21.22 3.78 0.84
CA LEU A 287 -22.10 4.56 1.73
C LEU A 287 -22.05 6.07 1.46
N ALA A 288 -21.23 6.52 0.51
CA ALA A 288 -21.07 7.94 0.29
C ALA A 288 -22.27 8.53 -0.46
N LEU A 289 -22.96 9.44 0.19
CA LEU A 289 -23.88 10.37 -0.46
C LEU A 289 -23.05 11.54 -1.02
N PRO A 290 -23.52 12.20 -2.09
CA PRO A 290 -22.89 13.44 -2.52
C PRO A 290 -22.94 14.46 -1.38
N SER A 291 -21.81 15.11 -1.10
CA SER A 291 -21.71 16.17 -0.11
C SER A 291 -22.71 17.27 -0.47
N THR A 292 -23.86 17.31 0.21
CA THR A 292 -24.73 18.48 0.15
C THR A 292 -24.12 19.49 1.09
N LEU A 293 -23.23 20.34 0.56
CA LEU A 293 -22.93 21.59 1.24
C LEU A 293 -24.28 22.23 1.59
N GLN A 294 -24.53 22.53 2.87
CA GLN A 294 -25.74 23.22 3.27
C GLN A 294 -25.78 24.56 2.54
N THR A 295 -26.43 24.59 1.37
CA THR A 295 -26.67 25.85 0.67
C THR A 295 -27.73 26.55 1.52
N THR A 296 -27.33 27.55 2.30
CA THR A 296 -28.27 28.52 2.87
C THR A 296 -29.22 28.92 1.76
N THR A 297 -30.49 28.55 1.89
CA THR A 297 -31.56 29.00 1.02
C THR A 297 -31.61 30.51 1.13
N GLN A 298 -31.01 31.20 0.17
CA GLN A 298 -31.16 32.64 0.03
C GLN A 298 -32.61 32.89 -0.39
N ASP A 299 -33.44 33.28 0.57
CA ASP A 299 -34.83 33.68 0.33
C ASP A 299 -34.87 34.80 -0.72
N THR A 300 -35.16 34.44 -1.96
CA THR A 300 -35.54 35.42 -2.98
C THR A 300 -37.01 35.76 -2.78
N ASN A 301 -37.28 36.63 -1.80
CA ASN A 301 -38.57 37.30 -1.70
C ASN A 301 -38.35 38.80 -1.51
N THR A 302 -37.97 39.46 -2.61
CA THR A 302 -38.17 40.92 -2.76
C THR A 302 -38.22 41.29 -4.24
N PHE A 303 -39.44 41.39 -4.78
CA PHE A 303 -39.87 42.43 -5.71
C PHE A 303 -41.38 42.65 -5.53
#